data_AF-A0A5C5TV52-F1
#
_entry.id   AF-A0A5C5TV52-F1
#
_cell.length_a   1.000
_cell.length_b   1.000
_cell.length_c   1.000
_cell.angle_alpha   90.00
_cell.angle_beta   90.00
_cell.angle_gamma   90.00
#
_symmetry.space_group_name_H-M   'P 1'
#
loop_
_entity.id
_entity.type
_entity.pdbx_description
1 polymer ?
#
loop_
_entity_poly.entity_id
_entity_poly.type
_entity_poly.pdbx_seq_one_letter_code
_entity_poly.pdbx_strand_id
1 'polypeptide(L)'
;MFCDFLLASAHHLLLFGLVAMLAIQSALLARPIDAAAARRLVGVDRGYGTAAGLLLLAGVARVFWGVKGAGFYLHNPWFHAKVGAFVLAALLSILPTLAFIGWRRQATQQPGWTPEPDRVARIRTLVRIELALVALIFVFAAAMARHGGL
;
A
#
# COMPACT_ATOMS: atom_id res chain seq x y z
N MET A 1 20.78 10.33 15.77
CA MET A 1 19.68 11.00 16.51
C MET A 1 18.75 11.75 15.55
N PHE A 2 19.16 12.83 14.87
CA PHE A 2 18.27 13.59 13.97
C PHE A 2 17.87 12.86 12.67
N CYS A 3 18.80 12.19 11.98
CA CYS A 3 18.47 11.43 10.76
C CYS A 3 17.51 10.26 11.02
N ASP A 4 17.67 9.56 12.15
CA ASP A 4 16.75 8.49 12.57
C ASP A 4 15.34 9.04 12.84
N PHE A 5 15.23 10.20 13.51
CA PHE A 5 13.96 10.90 13.70
C PHE A 5 13.28 11.28 12.38
N LEU A 6 14.02 11.84 11.41
CA LEU A 6 13.47 12.18 10.10
C LEU A 6 13.01 10.94 9.32
N LEU A 7 13.81 9.88 9.31
CA LEU A 7 13.46 8.61 8.66
C LEU A 7 12.22 7.98 9.30
N ALA A 8 12.13 7.99 10.63
CA ALA A 8 10.96 7.53 11.34
C ALA A 8 9.73 8.37 10.99
N SER A 9 9.83 9.70 11.03
CA SER A 9 8.71 10.60 10.72
C SER A 9 8.21 10.40 9.28
N ALA A 10 9.13 10.36 8.31
CA ALA A 10 8.81 10.09 6.91
C ALA A 10 8.14 8.72 6.74
N HIS A 11 8.64 7.67 7.39
CA HIS A 11 8.06 6.32 7.32
C HIS A 11 6.61 6.31 7.81
N HIS A 12 6.28 6.97 8.93
CA HIS A 12 4.90 7.03 9.42
C HIS A 12 4.00 7.84 8.48
N LEU A 13 4.45 9.01 8.01
CA LEU A 13 3.67 9.82 7.06
C LEU A 13 3.38 9.08 5.76
N LEU A 14 4.37 8.37 5.21
CA LEU A 14 4.20 7.53 4.03
C LEU A 14 3.21 6.40 4.27
N LEU A 15 3.25 5.77 5.44
CA LEU A 15 2.30 4.72 5.82
C LEU A 15 0.87 5.26 5.94
N PHE A 16 0.68 6.43 6.56
CA PHE A 16 -0.63 7.09 6.61
C PHE A 16 -1.14 7.47 5.22
N GLY A 17 -0.27 8.01 4.36
CA GLY A 17 -0.60 8.29 2.97
C GLY A 17 -1.04 7.03 2.22
N LEU A 18 -0.31 5.93 2.40
CA LEU A 18 -0.63 4.62 1.81
C LEU A 18 -2.03 4.13 2.22
N VAL A 19 -2.34 4.17 3.51
CA VAL A 19 -3.69 3.82 4.04
C VAL A 19 -4.76 4.74 3.44
N ALA A 20 -4.52 6.05 3.42
CA ALA A 20 -5.47 7.02 2.90
C ALA A 20 -5.77 6.77 1.41
N MET A 21 -4.75 6.48 0.60
CA MET A 21 -4.92 6.22 -0.82
C MET A 21 -5.68 4.92 -1.10
N LEU A 22 -5.40 3.84 -0.36
CA LEU A 22 -6.20 2.61 -0.45
C LEU A 22 -7.65 2.83 -0.01
N ALA A 23 -7.88 3.62 1.04
CA ALA A 23 -9.23 3.97 1.49
C ALA A 23 -9.99 4.77 0.40
N ILE A 24 -9.31 5.72 -0.25
CA ILE A 24 -9.88 6.49 -1.38
C ILE A 24 -10.20 5.55 -2.56
N GLN A 25 -9.30 4.64 -2.93
CA GLN A 25 -9.57 3.65 -3.98
C GLN A 25 -10.81 2.81 -3.66
N SER A 26 -10.89 2.29 -2.43
CA SER A 26 -12.04 1.51 -1.94
C SER A 26 -13.34 2.32 -2.03
N ALA A 27 -13.31 3.60 -1.64
CA ALA A 27 -14.47 4.49 -1.72
C ALA A 27 -14.88 4.82 -3.17
N LEU A 28 -13.90 5.00 -4.07
CA LEU A 28 -14.16 5.20 -5.51
C LEU A 28 -14.78 3.95 -6.14
N LEU A 29 -14.28 2.78 -5.80
CA LEU A 29 -14.79 1.48 -6.28
C LEU A 29 -16.16 1.10 -5.71
N ALA A 30 -16.65 1.80 -4.69
CA ALA A 30 -17.99 1.61 -4.15
C ALA A 30 -19.08 2.32 -4.98
N ARG A 31 -18.69 3.12 -5.99
CA ARG A 31 -19.59 3.90 -6.85
C ARG A 31 -19.45 3.46 -8.31
N PRO A 32 -20.42 3.78 -9.19
CA PRO A 32 -20.27 3.58 -10.62
C PRO A 32 -19.01 4.26 -11.16
N ILE A 33 -18.26 3.55 -12.00
CA ILE A 33 -17.00 4.04 -12.56
C ILE A 33 -17.27 4.72 -13.91
N ASP A 34 -17.24 6.05 -13.90
CA ASP A 34 -17.20 6.87 -15.10
C ASP A 34 -15.75 7.20 -15.51
N ALA A 35 -15.60 7.94 -16.60
CA ALA A 35 -14.27 8.34 -17.10
C ALA A 35 -13.49 9.20 -16.11
N ALA A 36 -14.16 10.02 -15.29
CA ALA A 36 -13.52 10.85 -14.28
C ALA A 36 -13.02 9.99 -13.11
N ALA A 37 -13.83 9.06 -12.61
CA ALA A 37 -13.47 8.09 -11.59
C ALA A 37 -12.30 7.21 -12.04
N ALA A 38 -12.30 6.73 -13.29
CA ALA A 38 -11.19 5.94 -13.84
C ALA A 38 -9.87 6.73 -13.86
N ARG A 39 -9.90 8.02 -14.23
CA ARG A 39 -8.72 8.90 -14.15
C ARG A 39 -8.25 9.11 -12.72
N ARG A 40 -9.18 9.35 -11.79
CA ARG A 40 -8.87 9.53 -10.36
C ARG A 40 -8.27 8.27 -9.75
N LEU A 41 -8.81 7.09 -10.06
CA LEU A 41 -8.27 5.80 -9.62
C LEU A 41 -6.80 5.66 -10.04
N VAL A 42 -6.46 5.91 -11.30
CA VAL A 42 -5.05 5.86 -11.75
C VAL A 42 -4.17 6.88 -11.02
N GLY A 43 -4.68 8.09 -10.77
CA GLY A 43 -3.94 9.11 -10.02
C GLY A 43 -3.63 8.69 -8.59
N VAL A 44 -4.65 8.22 -7.87
CA VAL A 44 -4.52 7.73 -6.48
C VAL A 44 -3.65 6.48 -6.42
N ASP A 45 -3.77 5.58 -7.39
CA ASP A 45 -2.95 4.36 -7.49
C ASP A 45 -1.46 4.63 -7.72
N ARG A 46 -1.13 5.61 -8.56
CA ARG A 46 0.25 6.08 -8.72
C ARG A 46 0.82 6.65 -7.42
N GLY A 47 0.01 7.44 -6.70
CA GLY A 47 0.37 7.94 -5.39
C GLY A 47 0.64 6.79 -4.40
N TYR A 48 -0.26 5.80 -4.37
CA TYR A 48 -0.13 4.61 -3.52
C TYR A 48 1.17 3.86 -3.81
N GLY A 49 1.44 3.53 -5.08
CA GLY A 49 2.66 2.85 -5.48
C GLY A 49 3.92 3.65 -5.16
N THR A 50 3.88 4.98 -5.32
CA THR A 50 5.01 5.86 -4.98
C THR A 50 5.26 5.87 -3.46
N ALA A 51 4.20 6.01 -2.66
CA ALA A 51 4.31 5.97 -1.20
C ALA A 51 4.80 4.60 -0.71
N ALA A 52 4.32 3.50 -1.31
CA ALA A 52 4.80 2.15 -1.00
C ALA A 52 6.30 2.01 -1.30
N GLY A 53 6.76 2.46 -2.48
CA GLY A 53 8.18 2.44 -2.83
C GLY A 53 9.04 3.25 -1.86
N LEU A 54 8.65 4.48 -1.54
CA LEU A 54 9.35 5.32 -0.58
C LEU A 54 9.32 4.72 0.84
N LEU A 55 8.21 4.12 1.25
CA LEU A 55 8.06 3.48 2.55
C LEU A 55 9.02 2.29 2.69
N LEU A 56 9.16 1.49 1.63
CA LEU A 56 10.11 0.38 1.58
C LEU A 56 11.55 0.88 1.69
N LEU A 57 11.92 1.91 0.91
CA LEU A 57 13.25 2.52 0.98
C LEU A 57 13.56 3.07 2.38
N ALA A 58 12.61 3.78 3.00
CA ALA A 58 12.75 4.25 4.38
C ALA A 58 12.86 3.08 5.37
N GLY A 59 12.10 2.01 5.16
CA GLY A 59 12.17 0.79 5.98
C GLY A 59 13.55 0.12 5.92
N VAL A 60 14.07 -0.08 4.71
CA VAL A 60 15.42 -0.63 4.48
C VAL A 60 16.48 0.26 5.12
N ALA A 61 16.38 1.58 4.95
CA ALA A 61 17.32 2.50 5.57
C ALA A 61 17.31 2.38 7.11
N ARG A 62 16.14 2.16 7.73
CA ARG A 62 16.03 1.95 9.18
C ARG A 62 16.58 0.60 9.67
N VAL A 63 16.72 -0.40 8.80
CA VAL A 63 17.37 -1.68 9.15
C VAL A 63 18.88 -1.50 9.26
N PHE A 64 19.50 -0.77 8.33
CA PHE A 64 20.95 -0.60 8.28
C PHE A 64 21.47 0.57 9.12
N TRP A 65 20.74 1.68 9.18
CA TRP A 65 21.17 2.92 9.88
C TRP A 65 20.32 3.25 11.11
N GLY A 66 19.37 2.37 11.48
CA GLY A 66 18.54 2.56 12.67
C GLY A 66 19.19 2.08 13.97
N VAL A 67 18.62 2.55 15.09
CA VAL A 67 19.19 2.40 16.44
C VAL A 67 19.35 0.93 16.91
N LYS A 68 18.54 0.00 16.39
CA LYS A 68 18.50 -1.41 16.82
C LYS A 68 19.57 -2.31 16.15
N GLY A 69 20.23 -1.83 15.09
CA GLY A 69 21.16 -2.62 14.27
C GLY A 69 20.49 -3.72 13.43
N ALA A 70 21.13 -4.14 12.35
CA ALA A 70 20.55 -5.11 11.40
C ALA A 70 20.26 -6.48 12.03
N GLY A 71 21.08 -6.92 12.99
CA GLY A 71 20.94 -8.23 13.65
C GLY A 71 19.62 -8.41 14.39
N PHE A 72 19.08 -7.35 15.01
CA PHE A 72 17.77 -7.35 15.67
C PHE A 72 16.64 -7.64 14.68
N TYR A 73 16.67 -7.00 13.50
CA TYR A 73 15.60 -7.18 12.50
C TYR A 73 15.65 -8.56 11.85
N LEU A 74 16.84 -9.03 11.50
CA LEU A 74 17.01 -10.29 10.77
C LEU A 74 16.63 -11.54 11.57
N HIS A 75 16.72 -11.50 12.91
CA HIS A 75 16.32 -12.62 13.77
C HIS A 75 14.88 -12.50 14.30
N ASN A 76 14.18 -11.40 13.99
CA ASN A 76 12.87 -11.15 14.54
C ASN A 76 11.76 -11.69 13.61
N PRO A 77 11.00 -12.72 14.01
CA PRO A 77 9.95 -13.29 13.16
C PRO A 77 8.84 -12.28 12.82
N TRP A 78 8.56 -11.33 13.71
CA TRP A 78 7.57 -10.27 13.47
C TRP A 78 8.03 -9.28 12.39
N PHE A 79 9.35 -9.04 12.27
CA PHE A 79 9.90 -8.25 11.17
C PHE A 79 9.65 -8.96 9.83
N HIS A 80 9.96 -10.26 9.74
CA HIS A 80 9.73 -11.04 8.53
C HIS A 80 8.25 -11.13 8.16
N ALA A 81 7.37 -11.33 9.14
CA ALA A 81 5.91 -11.34 8.93
C ALA A 81 5.42 -9.98 8.40
N LYS A 82 5.91 -8.87 8.97
CA LYS A 82 5.62 -7.51 8.50
C LYS A 82 6.08 -7.29 7.06
N VAL A 83 7.30 -7.67 6.72
CA VAL A 83 7.86 -7.53 5.36
C VAL A 83 7.10 -8.42 4.39
N GLY A 84 6.80 -9.66 4.76
CA GLY A 84 6.02 -10.59 3.95
C GLY A 84 4.62 -10.06 3.63
N ALA A 85 3.92 -9.50 4.63
CA ALA A 85 2.62 -8.86 4.42
C ALA A 85 2.71 -7.64 3.49
N PHE A 86 3.76 -6.83 3.62
CA PHE A 86 4.01 -5.69 2.72
C PHE A 86 4.27 -6.14 1.27
N VAL A 87 5.12 -7.14 1.09
CA VAL A 87 5.41 -7.71 -0.25
C VAL A 87 4.16 -8.31 -0.86
N LEU A 88 3.36 -9.06 -0.10
CA LEU A 88 2.11 -9.61 -0.57
C LEU A 88 1.13 -8.51 -1.02
N ALA A 89 0.98 -7.44 -0.23
CA ALA A 89 0.14 -6.30 -0.61
C ALA A 89 0.65 -5.63 -1.90
N ALA A 90 1.96 -5.46 -2.05
CA ALA A 90 2.56 -4.89 -3.25
C ALA A 90 2.32 -5.78 -4.49
N LEU A 91 2.44 -7.10 -4.36
CA LEU A 91 2.15 -8.04 -5.45
C LEU A 91 0.67 -8.02 -5.85
N LEU A 92 -0.23 -8.01 -4.86
CA LEU A 92 -1.67 -7.91 -5.11
C LEU A 92 -2.02 -6.61 -5.85
N SER A 93 -1.35 -5.50 -5.53
CA SER A 93 -1.64 -4.18 -6.12
C SER A 93 -1.37 -4.08 -7.61
N ILE A 94 -0.57 -4.99 -8.18
CA ILE A 94 -0.37 -5.08 -9.63
C ILE A 94 -1.72 -5.27 -10.34
N LEU A 95 -2.63 -6.07 -9.77
CA LEU A 95 -3.93 -6.37 -10.38
C LEU A 95 -4.86 -5.14 -10.46
N PRO A 96 -5.12 -4.40 -9.35
CA PRO A 96 -5.79 -3.09 -9.40
C PRO A 96 -5.12 -2.10 -10.35
N THR A 97 -3.79 -1.95 -10.31
CA THR A 97 -3.06 -1.01 -11.18
C THR A 97 -3.33 -1.27 -12.67
N LEU A 98 -3.20 -2.51 -13.10
CA LEU A 98 -3.47 -2.89 -14.49
C LEU A 98 -4.94 -2.67 -14.88
N ALA A 99 -5.87 -2.96 -13.96
CA ALA A 99 -7.29 -2.69 -14.18
C ALA A 99 -7.57 -1.20 -14.35
N PHE A 100 -7.07 -0.34 -13.45
CA PHE A 100 -7.30 1.11 -13.51
C PHE A 100 -6.72 1.73 -14.78
N ILE A 101 -5.51 1.33 -15.17
CA ILE A 101 -4.88 1.79 -16.42
C ILE A 101 -5.74 1.39 -17.63
N GLY A 102 -6.19 0.13 -17.66
CA GLY A 102 -7.04 -0.39 -18.73
C GLY A 102 -8.40 0.32 -18.80
N TRP A 103 -9.02 0.60 -17.66
CA TRP A 103 -10.29 1.31 -17.57
C TRP A 103 -10.16 2.76 -18.03
N ARG A 104 -9.10 3.45 -17.61
CA ARG A 104 -8.81 4.82 -18.08
C ARG A 104 -8.67 4.85 -19.60
N ARG A 105 -7.92 3.89 -20.18
CA ARG A 105 -7.72 3.82 -21.63
C ARG A 105 -9.04 3.64 -22.38
N GLN A 106 -9.88 2.69 -21.95
CA GLN A 106 -11.17 2.43 -22.59
C GLN A 106 -12.14 3.62 -22.44
N ALA A 107 -12.23 4.21 -21.24
CA ALA A 107 -13.08 5.36 -20.99
C ALA A 107 -12.66 6.62 -21.80
N THR A 108 -11.39 6.74 -22.17
CA THR A 108 -10.91 7.80 -23.07
C THR A 108 -11.25 7.52 -24.54
N GLN A 109 -11.29 6.25 -24.95
CA GLN A 109 -11.53 5.87 -26.34
C GLN A 109 -13.02 5.75 -26.68
N GLN A 110 -13.87 5.45 -25.71
CA GLN A 110 -15.29 5.16 -25.89
C GLN A 110 -16.14 5.98 -24.91
N PRO A 111 -16.80 7.05 -25.39
CA PRO A 111 -17.73 7.82 -24.57
C PRO A 111 -18.84 6.92 -24.01
N GLY A 112 -19.10 7.02 -22.70
CA GLY A 112 -20.12 6.19 -22.02
C GLY A 112 -19.66 4.77 -21.65
N TRP A 113 -18.41 4.40 -21.93
CA TRP A 113 -17.87 3.12 -21.49
C TRP A 113 -17.87 3.02 -19.95
N THR A 114 -18.26 1.84 -19.45
CA THR A 114 -18.21 1.49 -18.03
C THR A 114 -17.64 0.08 -17.87
N PRO A 115 -16.86 -0.18 -16.81
CA PRO A 115 -16.35 -1.53 -16.55
C PRO A 115 -17.47 -2.48 -16.12
N GLU A 116 -17.32 -3.75 -16.49
CA GLU A 116 -18.21 -4.82 -16.06
C GLU A 116 -18.32 -4.90 -14.52
N PRO A 117 -19.55 -4.99 -13.96
CA PRO A 117 -19.78 -4.98 -12.50
C PRO A 117 -18.98 -6.03 -11.73
N ASP A 118 -18.90 -7.26 -12.26
CA ASP A 118 -18.19 -8.37 -11.61
C ASP A 118 -16.68 -8.10 -11.53
N ARG A 119 -16.13 -7.48 -12.58
CA ARG A 119 -14.72 -7.05 -12.58
C ARG A 119 -14.47 -5.96 -11.55
N VAL A 120 -15.38 -4.98 -11.42
CA VAL A 120 -15.29 -3.95 -10.37
C VAL A 120 -15.36 -4.57 -8.99
N ALA A 121 -16.28 -5.50 -8.76
CA ALA A 121 -16.43 -6.20 -7.48
C ALA A 121 -15.16 -6.96 -7.09
N ARG A 122 -14.52 -7.66 -8.03
CA ARG A 122 -13.25 -8.36 -7.80
C ARG A 122 -12.13 -7.41 -7.42
N ILE A 123 -11.95 -6.33 -8.18
CA ILE A 123 -10.89 -5.33 -7.90
C ILE A 123 -11.14 -4.63 -6.56
N ARG A 124 -12.39 -4.33 -6.23
CA ARG A 124 -12.78 -3.77 -4.92
C ARG A 124 -12.41 -4.70 -3.77
N THR A 125 -12.62 -6.01 -3.93
CA THR A 125 -12.22 -7.00 -2.92
C THR A 125 -10.70 -7.04 -2.76
N LEU A 126 -9.93 -6.98 -3.85
CA LEU A 126 -8.47 -6.94 -3.77
C LEU A 126 -7.97 -5.72 -2.99
N VAL A 127 -8.50 -4.52 -3.28
CA VAL A 127 -8.14 -3.28 -2.54
C VAL A 127 -8.50 -3.38 -1.05
N ARG A 128 -9.60 -4.07 -0.71
CA ARG A 128 -9.96 -4.33 0.70
C ARG A 128 -9.02 -5.34 1.38
N ILE A 129 -8.57 -6.36 0.64
CA ILE A 129 -7.55 -7.30 1.14
C ILE A 129 -6.22 -6.56 1.37
N GLU A 130 -5.83 -5.65 0.47
CA GLU A 130 -4.64 -4.79 0.68
C GLU A 130 -4.77 -3.94 1.94
N LEU A 131 -5.93 -3.31 2.18
CA LEU A 131 -6.19 -2.59 3.43
C LEU A 131 -6.05 -3.49 4.66
N ALA A 132 -6.57 -4.71 4.61
CA ALA A 132 -6.46 -5.68 5.70
C ALA A 132 -5.00 -6.11 5.92
N LEU A 133 -4.23 -6.32 4.86
CA LEU A 133 -2.79 -6.60 4.95
C LEU A 133 -2.03 -5.43 5.56
N VAL A 134 -2.36 -4.20 5.19
CA VAL A 134 -1.77 -3.00 5.80
C VAL A 134 -2.13 -2.91 7.29
N ALA A 135 -3.36 -3.21 7.68
CA ALA A 135 -3.73 -3.31 9.09
C ALA A 135 -2.91 -4.39 9.83
N LEU A 136 -2.68 -5.53 9.20
CA LEU A 136 -1.86 -6.61 9.75
C LEU A 136 -0.39 -6.19 9.92
N ILE A 137 0.16 -5.38 9.00
CA ILE A 137 1.49 -4.77 9.13
C ILE A 137 1.60 -3.93 10.42
N PHE A 138 0.54 -3.20 10.82
CA PHE A 138 0.54 -2.47 12.11
C PHE A 138 0.57 -3.41 13.30
N VAL A 139 -0.20 -4.51 13.26
CA VAL A 139 -0.20 -5.52 14.32
C VAL A 139 1.19 -6.14 14.48
N PHE A 140 1.83 -6.52 13.38
CA PHE A 140 3.20 -7.06 13.41
C PHE A 140 4.23 -6.03 13.87
N ALA A 141 4.08 -4.76 13.49
CA ALA A 141 4.95 -3.69 13.99
C ALA A 141 4.81 -3.51 15.51
N ALA A 142 3.59 -3.56 16.05
CA ALA A 142 3.34 -3.49 17.48
C ALA A 142 3.88 -4.73 18.23
N ALA A 143 3.69 -5.93 17.66
CA ALA A 143 4.23 -7.17 18.20
C ALA A 143 5.77 -7.15 18.23
N MET A 144 6.41 -6.69 17.15
CA MET A 144 7.86 -6.51 17.09
C MET A 144 8.36 -5.53 18.17
N ALA A 145 7.62 -4.44 18.42
CA ALA A 145 8.00 -3.45 19.44
C ALA A 145 7.86 -3.98 20.88
N ARG A 146 6.87 -4.83 21.16
CA ARG A 146 6.55 -5.33 22.51
C ARG A 146 7.20 -6.68 22.84
N HIS A 147 7.40 -7.54 21.83
CA HIS A 147 7.84 -8.93 21.99
C HIS A 147 9.12 -9.26 21.23
N GLY A 148 9.67 -8.30 20.47
CA GLY A 148 10.89 -8.49 19.70
C GLY A 148 12.19 -8.46 20.49
N GLY A 149 12.13 -8.22 21.80
CA GLY A 149 13.29 -8.27 22.69
C GLY A 149 13.34 -9.60 23.44
N LEU A 150 14.08 -10.55 22.88
CA LEU A 150 14.87 -11.54 23.60
C LEU A 150 16.31 -11.41 23.10
#